data_AF-A0A2V9EYG2-F1
#
_entry.id   AF-A0A2V9EYG2-F1
#
_cell.length_a   1.000
_cell.length_b   1.000
_cell.length_c   1.000
_cell.angle_alpha   90.00
_cell.angle_beta   90.00
_cell.angle_gamma   90.00
#
_symmetry.space_group_name_H-M   'P 1'
#
loop_
_entity.id
_entity.type
_entity.pdbx_description
1 polymer ?
#
loop_
_entity_poly.entity_id
_entity_poly.type
_entity_poly.pdbx_seq_one_letter_code
_entity_poly.pdbx_strand_id
1 'polypeptide(L)'
;MSVLQGVYEAKEARVTAVGSGIDSAAPLTGVSFWQTGKHFVDTDLVLLLLFCWVGAVPSVRTSRGTSCSTISTHRGEALMAQSQHATSSFHKPLPYLSPGQIKEICEAGENYISEQRSRFLGRGANLSRGQISRLSAFFRSDLLNSIRLFVLEDDRVPNPPFYPTLRAMGFASLPDFALMAAATFRDVIVSYEACSEGVLFHELVHAEQYRQLGVGRFAELYIRGFLSGGGYDGIPLEVNAYSLGARFEDRREAHFSVEAEVSSWIRRRAF
;
A
#
# COMPACT_ATOMS: atom_id res chain seq x y z
N MET A 1 -16.39 -52.57 -11.21
CA MET A 1 -15.94 -53.91 -10.78
C MET A 1 -14.44 -53.81 -10.56
N SER A 2 -13.97 -53.47 -9.34
CA SER A 2 -13.73 -54.38 -8.19
C SER A 2 -12.53 -55.30 -8.45
N VAL A 3 -11.56 -55.58 -7.58
CA VAL A 3 -11.07 -55.18 -6.24
C VAL A 3 -9.72 -55.93 -6.12
N LEU A 4 -8.77 -55.44 -5.31
CA LEU A 4 -7.93 -56.18 -4.32
C LEU A 4 -6.60 -55.42 -4.09
N GLN A 5 -5.93 -55.36 -2.94
CA GLN A 5 -6.19 -55.26 -1.49
C GLN A 5 -4.79 -55.40 -0.81
N GLY A 6 -4.52 -54.69 0.30
CA GLY A 6 -3.28 -54.85 1.10
C GLY A 6 -2.89 -53.56 1.84
N VAL A 7 -3.48 -53.23 3.00
CA VAL A 7 -3.04 -53.56 4.39
C VAL A 7 -1.82 -52.75 4.86
N TYR A 8 -2.00 -51.84 5.84
CA TYR A 8 -1.27 -51.83 7.13
C TYR A 8 -1.94 -50.88 8.17
N GLU A 9 -2.46 -51.53 9.21
CA GLU A 9 -2.63 -51.19 10.64
C GLU A 9 -2.97 -49.79 11.18
N ALA A 10 -4.04 -49.79 11.97
CA ALA A 10 -4.41 -48.79 12.97
C ALA A 10 -3.77 -49.08 14.34
N LYS A 11 -3.54 -48.03 15.14
CA LYS A 11 -3.52 -48.13 16.60
C LYS A 11 -4.26 -46.94 17.22
N GLU A 12 -5.48 -47.22 17.70
CA GLU A 12 -6.13 -46.42 18.73
C GLU A 12 -5.46 -46.66 20.09
N ALA A 13 -5.43 -45.63 20.94
CA ALA A 13 -5.32 -45.80 22.38
C ALA A 13 -6.50 -45.08 23.05
N ARG A 14 -7.36 -45.87 23.70
CA ARG A 14 -8.53 -45.45 24.48
C ARG A 14 -8.14 -45.34 25.96
N VAL A 15 -8.45 -44.18 26.54
CA VAL A 15 -9.15 -43.92 27.82
C VAL A 15 -8.78 -44.75 29.05
N THR A 16 -8.44 -44.07 30.15
CA THR A 16 -9.11 -44.28 31.45
C THR A 16 -8.96 -43.05 32.36
N ALA A 17 -10.11 -42.50 32.75
CA ALA A 17 -10.26 -41.55 33.85
C ALA A 17 -10.58 -42.32 35.14
N VAL A 18 -10.07 -41.85 36.27
CA VAL A 18 -10.67 -42.05 37.61
C VAL A 18 -10.45 -40.75 38.39
N GLY A 19 -11.54 -40.18 38.90
CA GLY A 19 -11.56 -38.92 39.64
C GLY A 19 -11.75 -39.09 41.14
N SER A 20 -11.83 -37.95 41.83
CA SER A 20 -12.56 -37.65 43.08
C SER A 20 -12.24 -36.17 43.36
N GLY A 21 -13.19 -35.25 43.22
CA GLY A 21 -14.18 -34.88 44.26
C GLY A 21 -13.58 -33.79 45.15
N ILE A 22 -14.24 -32.73 45.64
CA ILE A 22 -15.65 -32.33 45.73
C ILE A 22 -15.61 -30.81 46.07
N ASP A 23 -16.78 -30.16 45.99
CA ASP A 23 -17.21 -28.88 46.58
C ASP A 23 -17.15 -27.63 45.70
N SER A 24 -18.24 -27.16 45.09
CA SER A 24 -19.60 -26.78 45.55
C SER A 24 -19.73 -25.28 45.84
N ALA A 25 -20.62 -24.63 45.08
CA ALA A 25 -21.52 -23.52 45.44
C ALA A 25 -21.67 -22.50 44.30
N ALA A 26 -22.88 -22.42 43.76
CA ALA A 26 -23.37 -21.40 42.83
C ALA A 26 -24.04 -20.24 43.62
N PRO A 27 -24.94 -19.42 43.04
CA PRO A 27 -24.66 -18.24 42.22
C PRO A 27 -25.44 -16.99 42.70
N LEU A 28 -24.98 -15.74 42.54
CA LEU A 28 -25.88 -14.57 42.63
C LEU A 28 -25.41 -13.34 41.82
N THR A 29 -26.27 -12.95 40.87
CA THR A 29 -26.75 -11.59 40.50
C THR A 29 -25.84 -10.36 40.59
N GLY A 30 -25.85 -9.52 39.54
CA GLY A 30 -25.51 -8.10 39.68
C GLY A 30 -25.33 -7.34 38.36
N VAL A 31 -26.37 -6.62 37.94
CA VAL A 31 -26.30 -5.53 36.95
C VAL A 31 -25.84 -4.25 37.68
N SER A 32 -24.86 -3.51 37.15
CA SER A 32 -24.87 -2.03 37.13
C SER A 32 -23.66 -1.44 36.40
N PHE A 33 -23.85 -0.20 35.97
CA PHE A 33 -23.13 0.63 35.01
C PHE A 33 -22.60 1.89 35.74
N TRP A 34 -21.65 2.62 35.12
CA TRP A 34 -20.98 3.88 35.54
C TRP A 34 -19.77 3.72 36.51
N GLN A 35 -18.63 4.43 36.44
CA GLN A 35 -18.20 5.60 35.68
C GLN A 35 -16.65 5.78 35.76
N THR A 36 -16.06 6.29 34.67
CA THR A 36 -14.89 7.21 34.58
C THR A 36 -13.54 6.89 35.23
N GLY A 37 -12.54 6.73 34.34
CA GLY A 37 -11.17 7.20 34.54
C GLY A 37 -10.64 7.78 33.23
N LYS A 38 -10.82 9.09 33.04
CA LYS A 38 -10.19 9.86 31.96
C LYS A 38 -8.69 9.88 32.19
N HIS A 39 -7.89 9.39 31.25
CA HIS A 39 -6.56 9.94 31.02
C HIS A 39 -6.44 10.34 29.55
N PHE A 40 -6.31 11.65 29.43
CA PHE A 40 -6.05 12.47 28.26
C PHE A 40 -4.70 12.05 27.66
N VAL A 41 -4.68 11.66 26.39
CA VAL A 41 -3.47 11.72 25.57
C VAL A 41 -3.89 12.30 24.22
N ASP A 42 -3.16 13.35 23.84
CA ASP A 42 -3.39 14.25 22.71
C ASP A 42 -3.91 13.58 21.44
N THR A 43 -5.06 14.08 20.98
CA THR A 43 -5.54 13.92 19.62
C THR A 43 -4.84 14.93 18.72
N ASP A 44 -3.87 14.46 17.94
CA ASP A 44 -3.43 15.12 16.70
C ASP A 44 -2.87 14.05 15.75
N LEU A 45 -3.74 13.53 14.87
CA LEU A 45 -3.45 13.02 13.50
C LEU A 45 -4.66 12.24 12.96
N VAL A 46 -5.79 12.95 12.84
CA VAL A 46 -6.82 12.62 11.86
C VAL A 46 -6.48 13.40 10.61
N LEU A 47 -5.84 12.76 9.63
CA LEU A 47 -5.78 13.18 8.22
C LEU A 47 -5.11 12.07 7.40
N LEU A 48 -5.77 11.67 6.30
CA LEU A 48 -5.40 10.68 5.28
C LEU A 48 -6.01 9.27 5.39
N LEU A 49 -7.33 9.24 5.60
CA LEU A 49 -8.21 8.24 5.00
C LEU A 49 -9.28 8.97 4.18
N LEU A 50 -9.10 9.00 2.86
CA LEU A 50 -10.04 9.31 1.76
C LEU A 50 -9.15 9.32 0.52
N PHE A 51 -9.30 8.46 -0.48
CA PHE A 51 -10.48 8.36 -1.33
C PHE A 51 -10.63 6.94 -1.91
N CYS A 52 -11.79 6.32 -1.69
CA CYS A 52 -12.41 5.38 -2.62
C CYS A 52 -13.83 4.99 -2.14
N TRP A 53 -14.79 5.92 -2.20
CA TRP A 53 -16.22 5.63 -2.46
C TRP A 53 -17.04 6.92 -2.61
N VAL A 54 -17.79 7.07 -3.70
CA VAL A 54 -19.26 7.15 -3.79
C VAL A 54 -19.61 7.47 -5.24
N GLY A 55 -20.24 6.51 -5.91
CA GLY A 55 -21.04 6.78 -7.10
C GLY A 55 -22.41 7.30 -6.71
N ALA A 56 -22.85 8.37 -7.38
CA ALA A 56 -24.24 8.66 -7.76
C ALA A 56 -24.28 10.06 -8.37
N VAL A 57 -24.56 10.14 -9.67
CA VAL A 57 -24.90 11.40 -10.36
C VAL A 57 -26.42 11.54 -10.35
N PRO A 58 -27.00 12.61 -9.78
CA PRO A 58 -28.30 13.09 -10.20
C PRO A 58 -28.11 14.19 -11.25
N SER A 59 -28.61 13.91 -12.45
CA SER A 59 -28.83 14.89 -13.51
C SER A 59 -29.78 15.98 -13.01
N VAL A 60 -29.37 17.25 -13.10
CA VAL A 60 -30.31 18.39 -13.11
C VAL A 60 -30.00 19.30 -14.28
N ARG A 61 -31.07 19.49 -15.04
CA ARG A 61 -31.32 20.30 -16.22
C ARG A 61 -30.77 21.73 -16.17
N THR A 62 -30.36 22.17 -17.36
CA THR A 62 -30.15 23.55 -17.78
C THR A 62 -31.38 24.43 -17.55
N SER A 63 -31.16 25.67 -17.13
CA SER A 63 -32.04 26.78 -17.48
C SER A 63 -31.24 28.05 -17.75
N ARG A 64 -31.68 28.74 -18.80
CA ARG A 64 -31.12 29.96 -19.38
C ARG A 64 -31.42 31.15 -18.48
N GLY A 65 -30.49 32.10 -18.39
CA GLY A 65 -30.72 33.42 -17.82
C GLY A 65 -29.84 34.45 -18.51
N THR A 66 -30.42 35.13 -19.50
CA THR A 66 -29.88 36.31 -20.18
C THR A 66 -30.01 37.53 -19.26
N SER A 67 -28.96 38.33 -19.09
CA SER A 67 -29.11 39.81 -19.08
C SER A 67 -27.76 40.53 -19.14
N CYS A 68 -27.77 41.58 -19.96
CA CYS A 68 -26.76 42.60 -20.23
C CYS A 68 -26.70 43.65 -19.10
N SER A 69 -25.53 44.27 -18.85
CA SER A 69 -25.33 45.74 -18.72
C SER A 69 -23.90 46.13 -18.27
N THR A 70 -23.19 46.78 -19.20
CA THR A 70 -22.49 48.10 -19.11
C THR A 70 -21.51 48.46 -17.97
N ILE A 71 -20.22 48.58 -18.37
CA ILE A 71 -19.19 49.61 -18.10
C ILE A 71 -19.12 50.27 -16.70
N SER A 72 -17.99 50.11 -16.02
CA SER A 72 -17.22 51.24 -15.44
C SER A 72 -15.79 50.85 -15.09
N THR A 73 -14.84 51.59 -15.66
CA THR A 73 -13.41 51.61 -15.35
C THR A 73 -13.16 52.14 -13.94
N HIS A 74 -12.57 51.31 -13.07
CA HIS A 74 -11.77 51.80 -11.94
C HIS A 74 -10.47 51.00 -11.81
N ARG A 75 -9.38 51.73 -12.05
CA ARG A 75 -7.99 51.39 -11.78
C ARG A 75 -7.82 51.39 -10.25
N GLY A 76 -7.80 50.20 -9.65
CA GLY A 76 -7.52 49.99 -8.23
C GLY A 76 -6.36 49.02 -8.10
N GLU A 77 -5.25 49.53 -7.58
CA GLU A 77 -4.02 48.80 -7.29
C GLU A 77 -4.32 47.62 -6.34
N ALA A 78 -4.18 46.40 -6.87
CA ALA A 78 -4.28 45.18 -6.08
C ALA A 78 -2.91 44.89 -5.43
N LEU A 79 -2.82 45.20 -4.14
CA LEU A 79 -1.79 44.72 -3.22
C LEU A 79 -1.67 43.19 -3.35
N MET A 80 -0.50 42.75 -3.82
CA MET A 80 -0.05 41.37 -3.79
C MET A 80 0.15 40.92 -2.33
N ALA A 81 -0.93 40.49 -1.68
CA ALA A 81 -0.84 39.72 -0.45
C ALA A 81 -0.51 38.27 -0.83
N GLN A 82 0.78 37.96 -0.80
CA GLN A 82 1.31 36.61 -0.86
C GLN A 82 0.78 35.82 0.34
N SER A 83 -0.28 35.04 0.13
CA SER A 83 -0.72 34.04 1.10
C SER A 83 0.15 32.79 0.96
N GLN A 84 1.39 32.88 1.45
CA GLN A 84 2.23 31.72 1.74
C GLN A 84 1.73 31.09 3.05
N HIS A 85 0.63 30.35 2.98
CA HIS A 85 0.32 29.37 4.03
C HIS A 85 0.98 28.04 3.65
N ALA A 86 2.29 27.99 3.84
CA ALA A 86 2.99 26.74 4.04
C ALA A 86 2.61 26.21 5.42
N THR A 87 1.72 25.22 5.48
CA THR A 87 1.56 24.38 6.66
C THR A 87 2.82 23.54 6.80
N SER A 88 3.85 24.12 7.42
CA SER A 88 5.04 23.41 7.87
C SER A 88 4.62 22.51 9.03
N SER A 89 4.26 21.27 8.71
CA SER A 89 4.26 20.20 9.70
C SER A 89 5.71 20.02 10.17
N PHE A 90 5.94 20.17 11.47
CA PHE A 90 7.25 19.95 12.11
C PHE A 90 7.61 18.46 12.08
N HIS A 91 7.91 17.93 10.89
CA HIS A 91 8.58 16.65 10.78
C HIS A 91 10.05 16.84 11.18
N LYS A 92 10.48 16.13 12.22
CA LYS A 92 11.90 16.05 12.57
C LYS A 92 12.67 15.57 11.32
N PRO A 93 13.74 16.26 10.91
CA PRO A 93 14.49 15.85 9.73
C PRO A 93 15.01 14.42 9.93
N LEU A 94 14.96 13.63 8.85
CA LEU A 94 15.46 12.25 8.89
C LEU A 94 16.93 12.22 9.31
N PRO A 95 17.37 11.21 10.07
CA PRO A 95 18.77 11.05 10.43
C PRO A 95 19.69 11.02 9.21
N TYR A 96 20.85 11.65 9.32
CA TYR A 96 21.89 11.57 8.29
C TYR A 96 22.55 10.19 8.29
N LEU A 97 22.73 9.62 7.10
CA LEU A 97 23.41 8.35 6.88
C LEU A 97 24.64 8.56 6.01
N SER A 98 25.74 7.92 6.38
CA SER A 98 26.95 7.89 5.55
C SER A 98 26.71 7.14 4.23
N PRO A 99 27.51 7.39 3.18
CA PRO A 99 27.41 6.63 1.93
C PRO A 99 27.52 5.10 2.12
N GLY A 100 28.33 4.65 3.09
CA GLY A 100 28.46 3.23 3.43
C GLY A 100 27.17 2.66 4.03
N GLN A 101 26.57 3.36 4.99
CA GLN A 101 25.29 2.95 5.59
C GLN A 101 24.17 2.91 4.54
N ILE A 102 24.10 3.91 3.65
CA ILE A 102 23.12 3.92 2.56
C ILE A 102 23.30 2.68 1.68
N LYS A 103 24.54 2.34 1.30
CA LYS A 103 24.82 1.15 0.51
C LYS A 103 24.37 -0.14 1.22
N GLU A 104 24.68 -0.29 2.50
CA GLU A 104 24.27 -1.46 3.30
C GLU A 104 22.74 -1.59 3.39
N ILE A 105 22.03 -0.48 3.58
CA ILE A 105 20.56 -0.49 3.64
C ILE A 105 19.96 -0.80 2.25
N CYS A 106 20.56 -0.31 1.16
CA CYS A 106 20.15 -0.67 -0.20
C CYS A 106 20.28 -2.17 -0.47
N GLU A 107 21.41 -2.78 -0.08
CA GLU A 107 21.64 -4.23 -0.20
C GLU A 107 20.66 -5.02 0.66
N ALA A 108 20.40 -4.56 1.89
CA ALA A 108 19.41 -5.18 2.76
C ALA A 108 17.98 -5.09 2.19
N GLY A 109 17.64 -3.97 1.54
CA GLY A 109 16.36 -3.79 0.84
C GLY A 109 16.20 -4.72 -0.37
N GLU A 110 17.25 -4.85 -1.20
CA GLU A 110 17.27 -5.78 -2.33
C GLU A 110 17.11 -7.24 -1.88
N ASN A 111 17.81 -7.63 -0.82
CA ASN A 111 17.69 -8.97 -0.23
C ASN A 111 16.27 -9.21 0.29
N TYR A 112 15.70 -8.26 1.04
CA TYR A 112 14.34 -8.35 1.55
C TYR A 112 13.31 -8.54 0.42
N ILE A 113 13.39 -7.75 -0.65
CA ILE A 113 12.51 -7.89 -1.82
C ILE A 113 12.62 -9.29 -2.43
N SER A 114 13.85 -9.80 -2.57
CA SER A 114 14.12 -11.11 -3.15
C SER A 114 13.62 -12.27 -2.28
N GLU A 115 13.73 -12.13 -0.96
CA GLU A 115 13.22 -13.09 0.02
C GLU A 115 11.69 -13.14 0.03
N GLN A 116 11.01 -11.98 0.08
CA GLN A 116 9.55 -11.94 0.04
C GLN A 116 9.02 -12.49 -1.29
N ARG A 117 9.64 -12.11 -2.42
CA ARG A 117 9.32 -12.69 -3.72
C ARG A 117 9.39 -14.22 -3.66
N SER A 118 10.49 -14.78 -3.16
CA SER A 118 10.69 -16.24 -3.09
C SER A 118 9.67 -16.93 -2.19
N ARG A 119 9.31 -16.30 -1.06
CA ARG A 119 8.30 -16.79 -0.11
C ARG A 119 6.91 -16.93 -0.73
N PHE A 120 6.53 -16.02 -1.63
CA PHE A 120 5.17 -15.94 -2.16
C PHE A 120 5.01 -16.42 -3.61
N LEU A 121 6.10 -16.52 -4.39
CA LEU A 121 6.05 -16.86 -5.81
C LEU A 121 5.28 -18.16 -6.11
N GLY A 122 5.53 -19.22 -5.34
CA GLY A 122 4.88 -20.53 -5.53
C GLY A 122 3.44 -20.60 -5.02
N ARG A 123 2.96 -19.57 -4.33
CA ARG A 123 1.64 -19.52 -3.69
C ARG A 123 0.66 -18.59 -4.41
N GLY A 124 1.17 -17.63 -5.19
CA GLY A 124 0.35 -16.66 -5.91
C GLY A 124 -0.33 -17.26 -7.15
N ALA A 125 -1.58 -16.86 -7.37
CA ALA A 125 -2.33 -17.19 -8.57
C ALA A 125 -1.96 -16.26 -9.73
N ASN A 126 -2.17 -16.70 -10.97
CA ASN A 126 -2.16 -15.78 -12.10
C ASN A 126 -3.27 -14.73 -11.96
N LEU A 127 -3.10 -13.57 -12.57
CA LEU A 127 -4.21 -12.64 -12.76
C LEU A 127 -5.36 -13.32 -13.53
N SER A 128 -6.59 -13.06 -13.11
CA SER A 128 -7.77 -13.55 -13.81
C SER A 128 -7.91 -12.91 -15.18
N ARG A 129 -8.62 -13.58 -16.10
CA ARG A 129 -8.93 -13.03 -17.44
C ARG A 129 -9.62 -11.66 -17.35
N GLY A 130 -10.48 -11.46 -16.35
CA GLY A 130 -11.16 -10.19 -16.13
C GLY A 130 -10.20 -9.07 -15.73
N GLN A 131 -9.27 -9.34 -14.81
CA GLN A 131 -8.23 -8.38 -14.43
C GLN A 131 -7.33 -8.03 -15.62
N ILE A 132 -6.85 -9.03 -16.37
CA ILE A 132 -6.01 -8.82 -17.56
C ILE A 132 -6.75 -7.95 -18.58
N SER A 133 -8.01 -8.26 -18.88
CA SER A 133 -8.80 -7.51 -19.86
C SER A 133 -8.89 -6.02 -19.51
N ARG A 134 -9.21 -5.70 -18.25
CA ARG A 134 -9.39 -4.30 -17.79
C ARG A 134 -8.09 -3.50 -17.76
N LEU A 135 -6.95 -4.17 -17.58
CA LEU A 135 -5.65 -3.51 -17.42
C LEU A 135 -4.78 -3.57 -18.69
N SER A 136 -5.19 -4.35 -19.70
CA SER A 136 -4.49 -4.54 -20.97
C SER A 136 -4.25 -3.27 -21.80
N ALA A 137 -5.06 -2.23 -21.58
CA ALA A 137 -4.88 -0.94 -22.26
C ALA A 137 -3.72 -0.11 -21.67
N PHE A 138 -3.21 -0.49 -20.48
CA PHE A 138 -2.23 0.29 -19.73
C PHE A 138 -0.88 -0.40 -19.60
N PHE A 139 -0.91 -1.73 -19.48
CA PHE A 139 0.27 -2.56 -19.22
C PHE A 139 0.56 -3.51 -20.36
N ARG A 140 1.83 -3.88 -20.50
CA ARG A 140 2.26 -4.88 -21.47
C ARG A 140 1.68 -6.25 -21.11
N SER A 141 1.36 -7.03 -22.14
CA SER A 141 0.80 -8.38 -21.95
C SER A 141 1.78 -9.33 -21.27
N ASP A 142 3.08 -9.24 -21.57
CA ASP A 142 4.12 -10.06 -20.93
C ASP A 142 4.25 -9.76 -19.43
N LEU A 143 4.18 -8.48 -19.04
CA LEU A 143 4.12 -8.08 -17.63
C LEU A 143 2.89 -8.72 -16.96
N LEU A 144 1.68 -8.46 -17.46
CA LEU A 144 0.43 -8.97 -16.87
C LEU A 144 0.43 -10.50 -16.74
N ASN A 145 0.97 -11.21 -17.72
CA ASN A 145 1.06 -12.68 -17.70
C ASN A 145 2.13 -13.23 -16.75
N SER A 146 3.09 -12.41 -16.31
CA SER A 146 4.12 -12.82 -15.37
C SER A 146 3.67 -12.73 -13.91
N ILE A 147 2.65 -11.92 -13.62
CA ILE A 147 2.27 -11.58 -12.25
C ILE A 147 1.66 -12.76 -11.49
N ARG A 148 2.13 -12.92 -10.27
CA ARG A 148 1.56 -13.78 -9.24
C ARG A 148 0.88 -12.92 -8.18
N LEU A 149 -0.44 -12.97 -8.09
CA LEU A 149 -1.22 -12.29 -7.07
C LEU A 149 -1.52 -13.26 -5.92
N PHE A 150 -1.15 -12.88 -4.71
CA PHE A 150 -1.42 -13.62 -3.49
C PHE A 150 -2.26 -12.76 -2.55
N VAL A 151 -3.41 -13.27 -2.11
CA VAL A 151 -4.25 -12.61 -1.11
C VAL A 151 -4.00 -13.31 0.24
N LEU A 152 -3.48 -12.56 1.20
CA LEU A 152 -3.24 -13.02 2.56
C LEU A 152 -4.54 -12.95 3.35
N GLU A 153 -4.98 -14.07 3.92
CA GLU A 153 -6.15 -14.10 4.82
C GLU A 153 -5.69 -13.85 6.27
N ASP A 154 -4.85 -14.75 6.81
CA ASP A 154 -4.41 -14.73 8.23
C ASP A 154 -2.90 -14.47 8.44
N ASP A 155 -2.19 -14.00 7.43
CA ASP A 155 -0.75 -13.72 7.48
C ASP A 155 -0.47 -12.26 7.09
N ARG A 156 0.70 -11.74 7.45
CA ARG A 156 1.14 -10.38 7.10
C ARG A 156 2.55 -10.42 6.56
N VAL A 157 2.87 -9.51 5.65
CA VAL A 157 4.26 -9.36 5.21
C VAL A 157 5.03 -8.77 6.40
N PRO A 158 6.09 -9.45 6.87
CA PRO A 158 6.87 -8.93 7.98
C PRO A 158 7.62 -7.68 7.54
N ASN A 159 7.70 -6.68 8.42
CA ASN A 159 8.54 -5.52 8.19
C ASN A 159 10.01 -5.92 7.95
N PRO A 160 10.75 -5.16 7.13
CA PRO A 160 12.14 -5.46 6.84
C PRO A 160 13.01 -5.65 8.10
N PRO A 161 13.86 -6.69 8.14
CA PRO A 161 14.63 -7.06 9.34
C PRO A 161 15.67 -6.01 9.77
N PHE A 162 16.00 -5.06 8.89
CA PHE A 162 16.90 -3.94 9.19
C PHE A 162 16.20 -2.74 9.85
N TYR A 163 14.87 -2.76 10.03
CA TYR A 163 14.13 -1.68 10.69
C TYR A 163 14.55 -1.40 12.14
N PRO A 164 14.85 -2.40 13.00
CA PRO A 164 15.40 -2.13 14.33
C PRO A 164 16.68 -1.28 14.28
N THR A 165 17.56 -1.54 13.32
CA THR A 165 18.78 -0.76 13.09
C THR A 165 18.45 0.69 12.69
N LEU A 166 17.50 0.90 11.78
CA LEU A 166 17.04 2.25 11.41
C LEU A 166 16.41 2.99 12.60
N ARG A 167 15.60 2.31 13.41
CA ARG A 167 15.04 2.92 14.63
C ARG A 167 16.14 3.33 15.61
N ALA A 168 17.16 2.51 15.80
CA ALA A 168 18.33 2.87 16.62
C ALA A 168 19.11 4.06 16.07
N MET A 169 19.09 4.29 14.75
CA MET A 169 19.65 5.47 14.10
C MET A 169 18.75 6.72 14.20
N GLY A 170 17.55 6.61 14.79
CA GLY A 170 16.65 7.74 15.03
C GLY A 170 15.52 7.90 14.01
N PHE A 171 15.30 6.92 13.12
CA PHE A 171 14.14 6.92 12.23
C PHE A 171 12.87 6.57 13.02
N ALA A 172 11.95 7.53 13.12
CA ALA A 172 10.70 7.36 13.89
C ALA A 172 9.53 6.87 13.02
N SER A 173 9.47 7.28 11.76
CA SER A 173 8.34 7.02 10.85
C SER A 173 8.79 6.12 9.70
N LEU A 174 8.93 4.82 9.98
CA LEU A 174 9.17 3.81 8.95
C LEU A 174 7.82 3.28 8.43
N PRO A 175 7.69 2.97 7.12
CA PRO A 175 6.48 2.36 6.57
C PRO A 175 6.17 1.06 7.31
N ASP A 176 4.92 0.82 7.69
CA ASP A 176 4.52 -0.47 8.24
C ASP A 176 3.89 -1.32 7.14
N PHE A 177 4.65 -2.31 6.64
CA PHE A 177 4.17 -3.21 5.59
C PHE A 177 2.91 -3.94 6.03
N ALA A 178 2.70 -4.21 7.32
CA ALA A 178 1.50 -4.89 7.81
C ALA A 178 0.24 -4.01 7.72
N LEU A 179 0.38 -2.70 7.52
CA LEU A 179 -0.71 -1.73 7.39
C LEU A 179 -0.98 -1.28 5.95
N MET A 180 -0.12 -1.65 5.00
CA MET A 180 -0.34 -1.36 3.57
C MET A 180 -1.57 -2.14 3.06
N ALA A 181 -2.15 -1.77 1.91
CA ALA A 181 -3.22 -2.58 1.30
C ALA A 181 -2.65 -3.78 0.54
N ALA A 182 -1.53 -3.55 -0.15
CA ALA A 182 -0.77 -4.53 -0.86
C ALA A 182 0.72 -4.11 -0.92
N ALA A 183 1.58 -5.02 -1.37
CA ALA A 183 2.97 -4.76 -1.66
C ALA A 183 3.44 -5.60 -2.85
N THR A 184 4.31 -5.02 -3.67
CA THR A 184 4.90 -5.67 -4.85
C THR A 184 6.35 -6.07 -4.61
N PHE A 185 6.65 -7.33 -4.90
CA PHE A 185 8.00 -7.92 -4.91
C PHE A 185 8.30 -8.43 -6.32
N ARG A 186 8.72 -7.52 -7.20
CA ARG A 186 8.98 -7.78 -8.64
C ARG A 186 7.74 -8.24 -9.40
N ASP A 187 7.60 -9.55 -9.61
CA ASP A 187 6.48 -10.20 -10.31
C ASP A 187 5.49 -10.84 -9.35
N VAL A 188 5.62 -10.60 -8.05
CA VAL A 188 4.70 -11.09 -7.02
C VAL A 188 4.02 -9.92 -6.34
N ILE A 189 2.69 -9.88 -6.35
CA ILE A 189 1.88 -8.91 -5.63
C ILE A 189 1.22 -9.62 -4.46
N VAL A 190 1.36 -9.06 -3.27
CA VAL A 190 0.78 -9.58 -2.04
C VAL A 190 -0.24 -8.57 -1.53
N SER A 191 -1.51 -8.95 -1.45
CA SER A 191 -2.63 -8.12 -0.99
C SER A 191 -3.18 -8.68 0.32
N TYR A 192 -3.58 -7.85 1.28
CA TYR A 192 -4.17 -8.33 2.54
C TYR A 192 -5.67 -8.55 2.49
N GLU A 193 -6.32 -7.96 1.49
CA GLU A 193 -7.73 -8.17 1.21
C GLU A 193 -7.91 -8.50 -0.27
N ALA A 194 -9.15 -8.75 -0.67
CA ALA A 194 -9.50 -8.83 -2.08
C ALA A 194 -8.98 -7.58 -2.82
N CYS A 195 -7.99 -7.78 -3.68
CA CYS A 195 -7.26 -6.69 -4.32
C CYS A 195 -8.21 -5.92 -5.24
N SER A 196 -8.53 -4.68 -4.86
CA SER A 196 -9.32 -3.78 -5.70
C SER A 196 -8.57 -3.46 -6.99
N GLU A 197 -9.27 -3.00 -8.01
CA GLU A 197 -8.63 -2.71 -9.28
C GLU A 197 -7.65 -1.53 -9.20
N GLY A 198 -7.96 -0.50 -8.42
CA GLY A 198 -7.06 0.63 -8.19
C GLY A 198 -5.77 0.23 -7.46
N VAL A 199 -5.90 -0.63 -6.43
CA VAL A 199 -4.74 -1.20 -5.73
C VAL A 199 -3.92 -2.06 -6.70
N LEU A 200 -4.56 -2.97 -7.45
CA LEU A 200 -3.87 -3.79 -8.43
C LEU A 200 -3.15 -2.96 -9.48
N PHE A 201 -3.76 -1.86 -9.96
CA PHE A 201 -3.13 -0.95 -10.90
C PHE A 201 -1.86 -0.33 -10.30
N HIS A 202 -1.94 0.17 -9.06
CA HIS A 202 -0.80 0.76 -8.34
C HIS A 202 0.36 -0.25 -8.21
N GLU A 203 0.06 -1.46 -7.74
CA GLU A 203 1.05 -2.53 -7.59
C GLU A 203 1.68 -2.94 -8.94
N LEU A 204 0.91 -2.93 -10.03
CA LEU A 204 1.44 -3.17 -11.37
C LEU A 204 2.37 -2.05 -11.87
N VAL A 205 2.19 -0.81 -11.42
CA VAL A 205 3.17 0.25 -11.70
C VAL A 205 4.52 -0.10 -11.05
N HIS A 206 4.52 -0.59 -9.81
CA HIS A 206 5.76 -1.08 -9.19
C HIS A 206 6.35 -2.28 -9.91
N ALA A 207 5.52 -3.23 -10.36
CA ALA A 207 5.99 -4.35 -11.16
C ALA A 207 6.68 -3.89 -12.47
N GLU A 208 6.13 -2.86 -13.13
CA GLU A 208 6.73 -2.25 -14.32
C GLU A 208 8.03 -1.47 -13.98
N GLN A 209 8.07 -0.76 -12.86
CA GLN A 209 9.29 -0.13 -12.34
C GLN A 209 10.39 -1.19 -12.10
N TYR A 210 10.06 -2.31 -11.43
CA TYR A 210 10.99 -3.44 -11.25
C TYR A 210 11.46 -4.02 -12.58
N ARG A 211 10.57 -4.18 -13.57
CA ARG A 211 10.92 -4.74 -14.88
C ARG A 211 11.97 -3.89 -15.59
N GLN A 212 11.88 -2.56 -15.51
CA GLN A 212 12.80 -1.65 -16.19
C GLN A 212 14.06 -1.33 -15.39
N LEU A 213 13.98 -1.26 -14.05
CA LEU A 213 15.11 -0.91 -13.19
C LEU A 213 15.91 -2.13 -12.72
N GLY A 214 15.27 -3.28 -12.57
CA GLY A 214 15.80 -4.39 -11.78
C GLY A 214 15.66 -4.14 -10.27
N VAL A 215 15.86 -5.20 -9.47
CA VAL A 215 15.62 -5.16 -8.01
C VAL A 215 16.59 -4.24 -7.29
N GLY A 216 17.90 -4.37 -7.53
CA GLY A 216 18.91 -3.55 -6.86
C GLY A 216 18.74 -2.04 -7.12
N ARG A 217 18.51 -1.64 -8.38
CA ARG A 217 18.31 -0.21 -8.70
C ARG A 217 16.98 0.31 -8.17
N PHE A 218 15.91 -0.49 -8.17
CA PHE A 218 14.66 -0.14 -7.52
C PHE A 218 14.88 0.11 -6.02
N ALA A 219 15.52 -0.83 -5.31
CA ALA A 219 15.78 -0.71 -3.88
C ALA A 219 16.60 0.55 -3.56
N GLU A 220 17.63 0.82 -4.36
CA GLU A 220 18.45 2.02 -4.20
C GLU A 220 17.64 3.30 -4.36
N LEU A 221 16.84 3.42 -5.42
CA LEU A 221 16.00 4.59 -5.66
C LEU A 221 14.92 4.76 -4.59
N TYR A 222 14.35 3.65 -4.12
CA TYR A 222 13.35 3.66 -3.06
C TYR A 222 13.90 4.20 -1.75
N ILE A 223 15.07 3.70 -1.33
CA ILE A 223 15.72 4.11 -0.07
C ILE A 223 16.26 5.53 -0.18
N ARG A 224 16.92 5.88 -1.29
CA ARG A 224 17.40 7.25 -1.49
C ARG A 224 16.24 8.24 -1.56
N GLY A 225 15.16 7.87 -2.26
CA GLY A 225 13.93 8.65 -2.34
C GLY A 225 13.26 8.85 -0.99
N PHE A 226 13.27 7.83 -0.13
CA PHE A 226 12.76 7.97 1.24
C PHE A 226 13.58 8.99 2.03
N LEU A 227 14.91 8.92 1.94
CA LEU A 227 15.82 9.84 2.63
C LEU A 227 15.72 11.27 2.12
N SER A 228 15.66 11.48 0.79
CA SER A 228 15.61 12.81 0.17
C SER A 228 14.21 13.42 0.18
N GLY A 229 13.16 12.59 0.11
CA GLY A 229 11.75 12.97 0.13
C GLY A 229 11.17 13.18 1.53
N GLY A 230 11.93 12.88 2.59
CA GLY A 230 11.51 13.10 3.97
C GLY A 230 10.51 12.07 4.51
N GLY A 231 10.38 10.92 3.86
CA GLY A 231 9.46 9.86 4.27
C GLY A 231 8.88 9.09 3.08
N TYR A 232 7.93 8.21 3.37
CA TYR A 232 7.28 7.33 2.38
C TYR A 232 6.57 8.10 1.27
N ASP A 233 5.73 9.07 1.64
CA ASP A 233 4.94 9.86 0.67
C ASP A 233 5.82 10.72 -0.27
N GLY A 234 7.06 10.96 0.13
CA GLY A 234 8.05 11.70 -0.65
C GLY A 234 8.88 10.85 -1.59
N ILE A 235 8.76 9.52 -1.56
CA ILE A 235 9.53 8.62 -2.43
C ILE A 235 9.09 8.86 -3.89
N PRO A 236 9.98 9.25 -4.81
CA PRO A 236 9.57 9.52 -6.19
C PRO A 236 8.96 8.33 -6.93
N LEU A 237 9.36 7.10 -6.61
CA LEU A 237 8.72 5.88 -7.12
C LEU A 237 7.24 5.77 -6.70
N GLU A 238 6.93 6.13 -5.46
CA GLU A 238 5.57 6.15 -4.90
C GLU A 238 4.75 7.30 -5.49
N VAL A 239 5.30 8.52 -5.51
CA VAL A 239 4.65 9.70 -6.10
C VAL A 239 4.24 9.42 -7.55
N ASN A 240 5.13 8.79 -8.32
CA ASN A 240 4.85 8.38 -9.69
C ASN A 240 3.74 7.32 -9.77
N ALA A 241 3.75 6.31 -8.89
CA ALA A 241 2.72 5.27 -8.84
C ALA A 241 1.34 5.83 -8.47
N TYR A 242 1.26 6.69 -7.44
CA TYR A 242 0.04 7.39 -7.08
C TYR A 242 -0.46 8.32 -8.19
N SER A 243 0.44 9.01 -8.89
CA SER A 243 0.06 9.88 -10.02
C SER A 243 -0.61 9.10 -11.15
N LEU A 244 -0.07 7.93 -11.51
CA LEU A 244 -0.71 7.07 -12.52
C LEU A 244 -1.98 6.41 -12.01
N GLY A 245 -2.02 6.03 -10.73
CA GLY A 245 -3.22 5.51 -10.09
C GLY A 245 -4.37 6.52 -10.11
N ALA A 246 -4.11 7.77 -9.73
CA ALA A 246 -5.10 8.84 -9.82
C ALA A 246 -5.59 9.06 -11.26
N ARG A 247 -4.67 9.07 -12.24
CA ARG A 247 -5.03 9.18 -13.66
C ARG A 247 -5.90 8.02 -14.13
N PHE A 248 -5.59 6.80 -13.69
CA PHE A 248 -6.37 5.60 -13.99
C PHE A 248 -7.79 5.70 -13.41
N GLU A 249 -7.93 6.12 -12.16
CA GLU A 249 -9.23 6.28 -11.50
C GLU A 249 -10.09 7.38 -12.13
N ASP A 250 -9.48 8.54 -12.44
CA ASP A 250 -10.19 9.68 -13.02
C ASP A 250 -10.65 9.42 -14.46
N ARG A 251 -9.86 8.66 -15.23
CA ARG A 251 -10.08 8.47 -16.68
C ARG A 251 -9.78 7.03 -17.10
N ARG A 252 -10.59 6.11 -16.58
CA ARG A 252 -10.50 4.67 -16.88
C ARG A 252 -10.58 4.33 -18.37
N GLU A 253 -11.20 5.17 -19.19
CA GLU A 253 -11.26 5.00 -20.66
C GLU A 253 -10.10 5.65 -21.43
N ALA A 254 -9.33 6.54 -20.79
CA ALA A 254 -8.20 7.19 -21.44
C ALA A 254 -6.98 6.27 -21.38
N HIS A 255 -6.74 5.52 -22.45
CA HIS A 255 -5.62 4.60 -22.55
C HIS A 255 -4.27 5.35 -22.49
N PHE A 256 -3.28 4.80 -21.80
CA PHE A 256 -1.90 5.28 -21.80
C PHE A 256 -0.94 4.16 -21.41
N SER A 257 0.30 4.21 -21.90
CA SER A 257 1.30 3.18 -21.61
C SER A 257 2.05 3.49 -20.32
N VAL A 258 1.89 2.65 -19.29
CA VAL A 258 2.68 2.75 -18.05
C VAL A 258 4.17 2.50 -18.34
N GLU A 259 4.48 1.59 -19.26
CA GLU A 259 5.87 1.36 -19.72
C GLU A 259 6.51 2.65 -20.21
N ALA A 260 5.81 3.42 -21.07
CA ALA A 260 6.33 4.65 -21.63
C ALA A 260 6.55 5.75 -20.57
N GLU A 261 5.65 5.85 -19.59
CA GLU A 261 5.77 6.80 -18.46
C GLU A 261 6.99 6.44 -17.60
N VAL A 262 7.13 5.17 -17.20
CA VAL A 262 8.28 4.68 -16.42
C VAL A 262 9.59 4.88 -17.17
N SER A 263 9.64 4.52 -18.45
CA SER A 263 10.83 4.76 -19.29
C SER A 263 11.17 6.25 -19.39
N SER A 264 10.16 7.12 -19.43
CA SER A 264 10.35 8.58 -19.46
C SER A 264 10.98 9.10 -18.18
N TRP A 265 10.56 8.60 -17.01
CA TRP A 265 11.17 8.97 -15.72
C TRP A 265 12.60 8.46 -15.58
N ILE A 266 12.88 7.23 -16.04
CA ILE A 266 14.25 6.68 -16.09
C ILE A 266 15.16 7.57 -16.92
N ARG A 267 14.76 7.92 -18.15
CA ARG A 267 15.57 8.78 -19.04
C ARG A 267 15.81 10.17 -18.45
N ARG A 268 14.79 10.76 -17.82
CA ARG A 268 14.86 12.09 -17.22
C ARG A 268 15.48 12.12 -15.82
N ARG A 269 15.79 10.95 -15.24
CA ARG A 269 16.21 10.81 -13.84
C ARG A 269 15.23 11.47 -12.87
N ALA A 270 13.94 11.29 -13.12
CA ALA A 270 12.86 11.79 -12.27
C ALA A 270 12.52 10.78 -11.15
N PHE A 271 13.57 10.37 -10.42
CA PHE A 271 13.51 9.52 -9.23
C PHE A 271 14.45 10.04 -8.14
#